data_AF-A0A2E8SRN4-F1
#
_entry.id   AF-A0A2E8SRN4-F1
#
_cell.length_a   1.000
_cell.length_b   1.000
_cell.length_c   1.000
_cell.angle_alpha   90.00
_cell.angle_beta   90.00
_cell.angle_gamma   90.00
#
_symmetry.space_group_name_H-M   'P 1'
#
loop_
_entity.id
_entity.type
_entity.pdbx_description
1 polymer ?
#
loop_
_entity_poly.entity_id
_entity_poly.type
_entity_poly.pdbx_seq_one_letter_code
_entity_poly.pdbx_strand_id
1 'polypeptide(L)'
;MMVLEQRVPGRVQDFIRKELIGRVGGDPYLWSEHGCGLPKAGAGSSLTSRTLLKLGATVLQGGKYRDQQLLHPDYAKLILDRNKGEGYFYFFHNRKKRSKAVNFISGIGAGGQYMATFPELNLVAVATSHNKGQIGKPLEAILNYFIPLFAN
;
A
#
# COMPACT_ATOMS: atom_id res chain seq x y z
N MET A 1 -10.78 0.11 -12.57
CA MET A 1 -10.01 0.72 -13.67
C MET A 1 -10.88 1.45 -14.69
N MET A 2 -12.08 0.96 -15.03
CA MET A 2 -12.95 1.62 -16.03
C MET A 2 -13.27 3.10 -15.74
N VAL A 3 -13.64 3.43 -14.50
CA VAL A 3 -13.91 4.84 -14.13
C VAL A 3 -12.68 5.72 -14.28
N LEU A 4 -11.50 5.22 -13.89
CA LEU A 4 -10.26 5.98 -14.05
C LEU A 4 -9.90 6.16 -15.53
N GLU A 5 -10.01 5.11 -16.34
CA GLU A 5 -9.76 5.18 -17.79
C GLU A 5 -10.57 6.31 -18.46
N GLN A 6 -11.85 6.45 -18.11
CA GLN A 6 -12.72 7.49 -18.69
C GLN A 6 -12.40 8.91 -18.21
N ARG A 7 -11.64 9.07 -17.12
CA ARG A 7 -11.41 10.36 -16.47
C ARG A 7 -10.00 10.90 -16.68
N VAL A 8 -9.06 10.05 -17.07
CA VAL A 8 -7.68 10.46 -17.30
C VAL A 8 -7.45 10.81 -18.77
N PRO A 9 -6.56 11.77 -19.07
CA PRO A 9 -6.09 11.95 -20.43
C PRO A 9 -5.19 10.75 -20.81
N GLY A 10 -5.62 9.95 -21.77
CA GLY A 10 -4.88 8.78 -22.25
C GLY A 10 -5.19 7.50 -21.47
N ARG A 11 -4.23 6.57 -21.41
CA ARG A 11 -4.42 5.26 -20.75
C ARG A 11 -4.22 5.37 -19.25
N VAL A 12 -5.07 4.69 -18.48
CA VAL A 12 -4.94 4.62 -17.00
C VAL A 12 -3.59 4.05 -16.56
N GLN A 13 -2.99 3.15 -17.35
CA GLN A 13 -1.66 2.60 -17.06
C GLN A 13 -0.59 3.69 -17.02
N ASP A 14 -0.60 4.57 -18.01
CA ASP A 14 0.38 5.65 -18.15
C ASP A 14 0.14 6.72 -17.10
N PHE A 15 -1.13 7.03 -16.82
CA PHE A 15 -1.50 7.93 -15.73
C PHE A 15 -0.98 7.42 -14.38
N ILE A 16 -1.21 6.15 -14.02
CA ILE A 16 -0.72 5.56 -12.76
C ILE A 16 0.82 5.55 -12.74
N ARG A 17 1.47 5.19 -13.85
CA ARG A 17 2.93 5.20 -13.96
C ARG A 17 3.47 6.59 -13.67
N LYS A 18 2.93 7.62 -14.31
CA LYS A 18 3.43 8.99 -14.22
C LYS A 18 3.08 9.66 -12.89
N GLU A 19 1.79 9.66 -12.52
CA GLU A 19 1.28 10.49 -11.43
C GLU A 19 1.38 9.83 -10.06
N LEU A 20 1.62 8.52 -9.98
CA LEU A 20 1.78 7.83 -8.69
C LEU A 20 3.17 7.20 -8.55
N ILE A 21 3.52 6.29 -9.45
CA ILE A 21 4.73 5.46 -9.28
C ILE A 21 6.00 6.25 -9.60
N GLY A 22 5.97 7.04 -10.69
CA GLY A 22 7.07 7.91 -11.10
C GLY A 22 7.33 9.07 -10.14
N ARG A 23 6.28 9.62 -9.51
CA ARG A 23 6.42 10.70 -8.50
C ARG A 23 7.24 10.28 -7.28
N VAL A 24 7.23 8.99 -6.93
CA VAL A 24 8.10 8.46 -5.87
C VAL A 24 9.45 7.92 -6.40
N GLY A 25 9.72 8.06 -7.69
CA GLY A 25 10.87 7.41 -8.35
C GLY A 25 10.82 5.90 -8.17
N GLY A 26 9.63 5.33 -8.35
CA GLY A 26 9.38 3.90 -8.26
C GLY A 26 9.59 3.25 -9.62
N ASP A 27 10.46 2.25 -9.68
CA ASP A 27 10.65 1.39 -10.85
C ASP A 27 11.17 0.02 -10.39
N PRO A 28 10.93 -1.06 -11.15
CA PRO A 28 10.01 -1.13 -12.30
C PRO A 28 8.53 -1.03 -11.90
N TYR A 29 7.71 -0.59 -12.85
CA TYR A 29 6.24 -0.61 -12.79
C TYR A 29 5.68 -1.55 -13.85
N LEU A 30 4.94 -2.57 -13.41
CA LEU A 30 4.19 -3.47 -14.27
C LEU A 30 2.81 -3.71 -13.68
N TRP A 31 1.77 -3.58 -14.50
CA TRP A 31 0.41 -3.91 -14.10
C TRP A 31 -0.28 -4.73 -15.19
N SER A 32 -0.46 -6.02 -14.92
CA SER A 32 -1.11 -6.93 -15.88
C SER A 32 -2.56 -6.52 -16.17
N GLU A 33 -3.01 -6.75 -17.40
CA GLU A 33 -4.33 -6.39 -17.89
C GLU A 33 -5.31 -7.57 -17.96
N HIS A 34 -6.60 -7.28 -18.07
CA HIS A 34 -7.68 -8.26 -18.22
C HIS A 34 -7.84 -8.80 -19.66
N GLY A 35 -6.95 -8.45 -20.59
CA GLY A 35 -7.10 -8.74 -22.03
C GLY A 35 -8.02 -7.76 -22.78
N CYS A 36 -8.69 -6.85 -22.05
CA CYS A 36 -9.47 -5.74 -22.61
C CYS A 36 -8.69 -4.42 -22.67
N GLY A 37 -7.36 -4.45 -22.54
CA GLY A 37 -6.51 -3.25 -22.49
C GLY A 37 -6.42 -2.53 -21.14
N LEU A 38 -7.28 -2.90 -20.17
CA LEU A 38 -7.34 -2.28 -18.84
C LEU A 38 -6.60 -3.10 -17.77
N PRO A 39 -5.88 -2.45 -16.84
CA PRO A 39 -5.24 -3.13 -15.72
C PRO A 39 -6.23 -3.86 -14.83
N LYS A 40 -5.74 -4.92 -14.18
CA LYS A 40 -6.50 -5.65 -13.18
C LYS A 40 -6.67 -4.81 -11.91
N ALA A 41 -7.88 -4.28 -11.67
CA ALA A 41 -8.11 -3.31 -10.60
C ALA A 41 -7.73 -3.85 -9.20
N GLY A 42 -8.00 -5.14 -8.96
CA GLY A 42 -7.74 -5.80 -7.69
C GLY A 42 -6.75 -6.95 -7.80
N ALA A 43 -5.77 -6.90 -8.71
CA ALA A 43 -4.67 -7.87 -8.77
C ALA A 43 -3.57 -7.42 -9.74
N GLY A 44 -2.47 -8.17 -9.80
CA GLY A 44 -1.61 -8.18 -10.98
C GLY A 44 -0.68 -6.98 -11.17
N SER A 45 -0.59 -6.08 -10.18
CA SER A 45 0.47 -5.10 -10.06
C SER A 45 1.75 -5.75 -9.49
N SER A 46 2.88 -5.48 -10.11
CA SER A 46 4.21 -5.84 -9.62
C SER A 46 4.98 -4.56 -9.31
N LEU A 47 5.28 -4.37 -8.03
CA LEU A 47 6.03 -3.23 -7.49
C LEU A 47 7.18 -3.76 -6.62
N THR A 48 8.28 -3.02 -6.57
CA THR A 48 9.38 -3.34 -5.65
C THR A 48 9.02 -2.98 -4.21
N SER A 49 9.66 -3.66 -3.24
CA SER A 49 9.53 -3.30 -1.83
C SER A 49 9.88 -1.83 -1.57
N ARG A 50 10.86 -1.29 -2.31
CA ARG A 50 11.29 0.11 -2.20
C ARG A 50 10.19 1.08 -2.65
N THR A 51 9.49 0.77 -3.74
CA THR A 51 8.34 1.57 -4.19
C THR A 51 7.22 1.54 -3.16
N LEU A 52 6.88 0.35 -2.65
CA LEU A 52 5.85 0.19 -1.61
C LEU A 52 6.22 0.95 -0.32
N LEU A 53 7.47 0.87 0.14
CA LEU A 53 7.95 1.63 1.31
C LEU A 53 7.72 3.14 1.15
N LYS A 54 8.05 3.69 -0.02
CA LYS A 54 7.86 5.12 -0.31
C LYS A 54 6.39 5.51 -0.31
N LEU A 55 5.50 4.68 -0.87
CA LEU A 55 4.06 4.92 -0.85
C LEU A 55 3.50 4.87 0.59
N GLY A 56 3.95 3.92 1.41
CA GLY A 56 3.54 3.84 2.82
C GLY A 56 4.02 5.05 3.62
N ALA A 57 5.28 5.47 3.38
CA ALA A 57 5.84 6.65 4.03
C ALA A 57 5.10 7.93 3.61
N THR A 58 4.66 8.01 2.35
CA THR A 58 3.85 9.12 1.85
C THR A 58 2.56 9.27 2.66
N VAL A 59 1.87 8.15 2.95
CA VAL A 59 0.65 8.16 3.77
C VAL A 59 0.95 8.66 5.19
N LEU A 60 2.02 8.14 5.83
CA LEU A 60 2.43 8.59 7.17
C LEU A 60 2.80 10.08 7.20
N GLN A 61 3.35 10.61 6.11
CA GLN A 61 3.73 12.02 5.97
C GLN A 61 2.59 12.91 5.48
N GLY A 62 1.33 12.54 5.75
CA GLY A 62 0.17 13.36 5.41
C GLY A 62 -0.02 13.54 3.89
N GLY A 63 0.41 12.56 3.10
CA GLY A 63 0.33 12.56 1.65
C GLY A 63 1.54 13.19 0.95
N LYS A 64 2.61 13.53 1.66
CA LYS A 64 3.81 14.14 1.08
C LYS A 64 4.92 13.12 0.84
N TYR A 65 5.65 13.31 -0.26
CA TYR A 65 6.90 12.61 -0.54
C TYR A 65 7.97 13.64 -0.93
N ARG A 66 9.06 13.74 -0.16
CA ARG A 66 10.16 14.71 -0.40
C ARG A 66 9.62 16.12 -0.69
N ASP A 67 8.81 16.64 0.23
CA ASP A 67 8.17 17.96 0.19
C ASP A 67 7.10 18.16 -0.90
N GLN A 68 6.89 17.21 -1.80
CA GLN A 68 5.82 17.26 -2.80
C GLN A 68 4.54 16.62 -2.28
N GLN A 69 3.41 17.29 -2.44
CA GLN A 69 2.10 16.73 -2.12
C GLN A 69 1.69 15.72 -3.20
N LEU A 70 1.72 14.43 -2.87
CA LEU A 70 1.36 13.34 -3.77
C LEU A 70 -0.11 12.92 -3.59
N LEU A 71 -0.56 12.78 -2.34
CA LEU A 71 -1.95 12.47 -2.00
C LEU A 71 -2.58 13.69 -1.33
N HIS A 72 -3.85 13.98 -1.56
CA HIS A 72 -4.51 15.09 -0.86
C HIS A 72 -4.43 14.89 0.67
N PRO A 73 -4.14 15.92 1.49
CA PRO A 73 -3.99 15.77 2.94
C PRO A 73 -5.19 15.12 3.61
N ASP A 74 -6.41 15.50 3.21
CA ASP A 74 -7.63 14.90 3.77
C ASP A 74 -7.84 13.46 3.34
N TYR A 75 -7.34 13.08 2.17
CA TYR A 75 -7.32 11.69 1.73
C TYR A 75 -6.34 10.85 2.58
N ALA A 76 -5.15 11.39 2.87
CA ALA A 76 -4.20 10.74 3.76
C ALA A 76 -4.76 10.58 5.19
N LYS A 77 -5.41 11.63 5.73
CA LYS A 77 -6.13 11.54 7.02
C LYS A 77 -7.21 10.46 6.99
N LEU A 78 -7.97 10.36 5.89
CA LEU A 78 -9.01 9.35 5.74
C LEU A 78 -8.44 7.93 5.74
N ILE A 79 -7.27 7.70 5.14
CA ILE A 79 -6.56 6.40 5.21
C ILE A 79 -6.22 6.06 6.67
N LEU A 80 -5.75 7.06 7.43
CA LEU A 80 -5.32 6.90 8.82
C LEU A 80 -6.48 6.93 9.85
N ASP A 81 -7.70 7.27 9.42
CA ASP A 81 -8.86 7.42 10.32
C ASP A 81 -9.34 6.06 10.84
N ARG A 82 -9.20 5.88 12.14
CA ARG A 82 -9.53 4.66 12.89
C ARG A 82 -11.03 4.46 13.06
N ASN A 83 -11.83 5.51 12.96
CA ASN A 83 -13.28 5.46 13.15
C ASN A 83 -14.03 5.02 11.89
N LYS A 84 -13.35 4.99 10.74
CA LYS A 84 -13.95 4.64 9.44
C LYS A 84 -14.03 3.13 9.17
N GLY A 85 -13.61 2.31 10.13
CA GLY A 85 -13.68 0.86 10.05
C GLY A 85 -12.66 0.23 9.09
N GLU A 86 -12.86 -1.06 8.79
CA GLU A 86 -12.09 -1.81 7.81
C GLU A 86 -12.60 -1.50 6.40
N GLY A 87 -11.75 -0.97 5.50
CA GLY A 87 -11.95 -1.22 4.07
C GLY A 87 -12.27 -0.05 3.15
N TYR A 88 -11.78 1.16 3.40
CA TYR A 88 -11.89 2.19 2.35
C TYR A 88 -10.88 2.04 1.20
N PHE A 89 -9.79 1.29 1.39
CA PHE A 89 -8.69 1.26 0.41
C PHE A 89 -8.11 -0.14 0.22
N TYR A 90 -8.00 -0.55 -1.04
CA TYR A 90 -7.52 -1.88 -1.45
C TYR A 90 -6.12 -2.22 -0.89
N PHE A 91 -5.26 -1.23 -0.66
CA PHE A 91 -3.94 -1.37 -0.01
C PHE A 91 -3.93 -1.15 1.51
N PHE A 92 -5.02 -0.66 2.09
CA PHE A 92 -5.09 -0.20 3.47
C PHE A 92 -6.37 -0.69 4.12
N HIS A 93 -6.36 -1.94 4.54
CA HIS A 93 -7.34 -2.46 5.47
C HIS A 93 -6.87 -2.11 6.88
N ASN A 94 -7.69 -1.37 7.62
CA ASN A 94 -7.57 -1.14 9.07
C ASN A 94 -7.84 -2.45 9.83
N ARG A 95 -7.11 -3.53 9.53
CA ARG A 95 -7.34 -4.80 10.21
C ARG A 95 -6.89 -4.67 11.65
N LYS A 96 -7.84 -4.87 12.57
CA LYS A 96 -7.53 -5.12 13.99
C LYS A 96 -6.97 -6.54 14.17
N LYS A 97 -5.96 -6.94 13.40
CA LYS A 97 -5.19 -8.16 13.72
C LYS A 97 -4.30 -7.81 14.90
N ARG A 98 -4.84 -7.99 16.11
CA ARG A 98 -4.13 -7.86 17.40
C ARG A 98 -2.85 -8.71 17.37
N SER A 99 -1.71 -8.09 17.10
CA SER A 99 -0.58 -8.27 18.00
C SER A 99 -0.83 -7.30 19.16
N LYS A 100 -0.66 -7.76 20.39
CA LYS A 100 -1.33 -7.26 21.61
C LYS A 100 -1.17 -5.76 21.97
N ALA A 101 -0.52 -4.91 21.17
CA ALA A 101 -0.37 -3.49 21.50
C ALA A 101 -0.28 -2.48 20.34
N VAL A 102 -0.21 -2.86 19.06
CA VAL A 102 0.11 -1.88 17.99
C VAL A 102 -0.93 -1.86 16.87
N ASN A 103 -1.46 -0.66 16.58
CA ASN A 103 -2.39 -0.43 15.49
C ASN A 103 -1.63 -0.24 14.16
N PHE A 104 -2.14 -0.86 13.10
CA PHE A 104 -1.55 -0.73 11.77
C PHE A 104 -2.59 -0.83 10.66
N ILE A 105 -2.19 -0.35 9.49
CA ILE A 105 -3.00 -0.30 8.29
C ILE A 105 -2.28 -1.12 7.24
N SER A 106 -2.93 -2.09 6.61
CA SER A 106 -2.22 -3.08 5.79
C SER A 106 -2.90 -3.46 4.48
N GLY A 107 -2.05 -3.80 3.51
CA GLY A 107 -2.41 -4.45 2.26
C GLY A 107 -1.85 -5.86 2.25
N ILE A 108 -2.72 -6.86 2.01
CA ILE A 108 -2.33 -8.26 1.89
C ILE A 108 -2.70 -8.72 0.49
N GLY A 109 -1.71 -9.17 -0.27
CA GLY A 109 -1.94 -9.76 -1.57
C GLY A 109 -1.99 -11.29 -1.51
N ALA A 110 -2.73 -11.91 -2.44
CA ALA A 110 -3.00 -13.34 -2.46
C ALA A 110 -1.75 -14.23 -2.62
N GLY A 111 -0.60 -13.68 -3.04
CA GLY A 111 0.68 -14.41 -3.05
C GLY A 111 1.50 -14.24 -1.77
N GLY A 112 0.89 -13.73 -0.70
CA GLY A 112 1.54 -13.51 0.59
C GLY A 112 2.27 -12.18 0.72
N GLN A 113 2.15 -11.30 -0.27
CA GLN A 113 2.74 -9.97 -0.19
C GLN A 113 2.07 -9.20 0.94
N TYR A 114 2.88 -8.48 1.70
CA TYR A 114 2.42 -7.68 2.82
C TYR A 114 3.04 -6.29 2.75
N MET A 115 2.21 -5.30 3.03
CA MET A 115 2.64 -3.93 3.30
C MET A 115 1.82 -3.42 4.47
N ALA A 116 2.45 -2.74 5.42
CA ALA A 116 1.75 -2.02 6.45
C ALA A 116 2.43 -0.75 6.90
N THR A 117 1.61 0.18 7.35
CA THR A 117 2.01 1.40 8.03
C THR A 117 1.58 1.29 9.50
N PHE A 118 2.48 1.66 10.41
CA PHE A 118 2.28 1.68 11.86
C PHE A 118 2.39 3.15 12.31
N PRO A 119 1.29 3.90 12.34
CA PRO A 119 1.33 5.34 12.58
C PRO A 119 1.94 5.72 13.94
N GLU A 120 1.61 4.96 14.99
CA GLU A 120 2.11 5.16 16.35
C GLU A 120 3.63 4.96 16.47
N LEU A 121 4.23 4.17 15.56
CA LEU A 121 5.66 3.89 15.52
C LEU A 121 6.41 4.67 14.43
N ASN A 122 5.69 5.49 13.64
CA ASN A 122 6.22 6.12 12.42
C ASN A 122 6.98 5.13 11.50
N LEU A 123 6.44 3.92 11.32
CA LEU A 123 7.11 2.80 10.66
C LEU A 123 6.32 2.30 9.45
N VAL A 124 7.03 1.91 8.40
CA VAL A 124 6.46 1.16 7.26
C VAL A 124 7.18 -0.18 7.14
N ALA A 125 6.43 -1.27 7.09
CA ALA A 125 6.97 -2.61 6.86
C ALA A 125 6.46 -3.18 5.53
N VAL A 126 7.35 -3.77 4.74
CA VAL A 126 7.01 -4.39 3.46
C VAL A 126 7.70 -5.74 3.34
N ALA A 127 6.94 -6.75 2.93
CA ALA A 127 7.44 -8.06 2.55
C ALA A 127 6.82 -8.47 1.21
N THR A 128 7.65 -8.64 0.18
CA THR A 128 7.22 -9.21 -1.10
C THR A 128 7.46 -10.71 -1.10
N SER A 129 6.49 -11.50 -1.55
CA SER A 129 6.62 -12.97 -1.61
C SER A 129 5.82 -13.58 -2.76
N HIS A 130 6.08 -14.87 -3.00
CA HIS A 130 5.25 -15.75 -3.82
C HIS A 130 4.87 -17.01 -3.01
N ASN A 131 4.34 -16.80 -1.80
CA ASN A 131 4.07 -17.84 -0.80
C ASN A 131 2.58 -18.25 -0.84
N LYS A 132 2.14 -18.77 -1.98
CA LYS A 132 0.76 -19.28 -2.13
C LYS A 132 0.50 -20.36 -1.07
N GLY A 133 -0.61 -20.24 -0.35
CA GLY A 133 -0.97 -21.13 0.77
C GLY A 133 -0.38 -20.73 2.14
N GLN A 134 0.47 -19.70 2.22
CA GLN A 134 1.10 -19.26 3.48
C GLN A 134 1.04 -17.72 3.65
N ILE A 135 -0.07 -17.11 3.24
CA ILE A 135 -0.27 -15.65 3.09
C ILE A 135 -0.05 -14.85 4.40
N GLY A 136 -0.10 -15.50 5.57
CA GLY A 136 0.06 -14.85 6.89
C GLY A 136 1.48 -14.78 7.44
N LYS A 137 2.42 -15.58 6.94
CA LYS A 137 3.75 -15.73 7.58
C LYS A 137 4.56 -14.43 7.66
N PRO A 138 4.63 -13.59 6.61
CA PRO A 138 5.38 -12.34 6.71
C PRO A 138 4.78 -11.38 7.75
N LEU A 139 3.45 -11.32 7.84
CA LEU A 139 2.77 -10.52 8.85
C LEU A 139 3.06 -11.04 10.27
N GLU A 140 3.01 -12.35 10.48
CA GLU A 140 3.36 -12.95 11.78
C GLU A 140 4.81 -12.65 12.17
N ALA A 141 5.74 -12.74 11.21
CA ALA A 141 7.13 -12.42 11.45
C ALA A 141 7.32 -10.95 11.87
N ILE A 142 6.68 -10.03 11.14
CA ILE A 142 6.70 -8.60 11.43
C ILE A 142 6.12 -8.33 12.83
N LEU A 143 4.93 -8.83 13.11
CA LEU A 143 4.22 -8.53 14.35
C LEU A 143 4.86 -9.16 15.60
N ASN A 144 5.42 -10.36 15.49
CA ASN A 144 5.91 -11.11 16.65
C ASN A 144 7.40 -10.90 16.93
N TYR A 145 8.20 -10.53 15.92
CA TYR A 145 9.66 -10.40 16.08
C TYR A 145 10.19 -9.01 15.76
N PHE A 146 9.62 -8.29 14.79
CA PHE A 146 10.12 -6.96 14.42
C PHE A 146 9.48 -5.84 15.23
N ILE A 147 8.15 -5.78 15.32
CA ILE A 147 7.43 -4.71 16.03
C ILE A 147 7.84 -4.60 17.51
N PRO A 148 8.06 -5.69 18.26
CA PRO A 148 8.54 -5.58 19.64
C PRO A 148 9.88 -4.84 19.79
N LEU A 149 10.72 -4.78 18.75
CA LEU A 149 12.00 -4.05 18.79
C LEU A 149 11.83 -2.53 18.80
N PHE A 150 10.62 -2.04 18.48
CA PHE A 150 10.28 -0.60 18.43
C PHE A 150 9.36 -0.18 19.58
N ALA A 151 8.87 -1.13 20.38
CA ALA A 151 8.01 -0.89 21.54
C ALA A 151 8.86 -0.91 22.81
N ASN A 152 9.66 0.13 23.03
CA ASN A 152 10.34 0.42 24.29
C ASN A 152 9.66 1.61 24.98
#